data_AF-A0A929Z820-F1
#
_entry.id   AF-A0A929Z820-F1
#
_cell.length_a   1.000
_cell.length_b   1.000
_cell.length_c   1.000
_cell.angle_alpha   90.00
_cell.angle_beta   90.00
_cell.angle_gamma   90.00
#
_symmetry.space_group_name_H-M   'P 1'
#
loop_
_entity.id
_entity.type
_entity.pdbx_description
1 polymer ?
#
loop_
_entity_poly.entity_id
_entity_poly.type
_entity_poly.pdbx_seq_one_letter_code
_entity_poly.pdbx_strand_id
1 'polypeptide(L)'
;MEYTSADYYYDDIRRCLTTTQYDIRRRCGMAYRLFVELMNETTADAPASFSGAFSRLHYLHAQRGFSDTLYHAANDFRVRWRRADELTEAELTDRLPGDLRALADLVAGLKQAPVPAELAALLPRHLTAVESPEPLSEKCLRVVVDAVLS
;
A
#
# COMPACT_ATOMS: atom_id res chain seq x y z
N MET A 1 0.79 24.48 -0.73
CA MET A 1 0.86 23.35 0.23
C MET A 1 2.25 22.78 0.08
N GLU A 2 3.05 22.73 1.15
CA GLU A 2 4.35 22.05 1.08
C GLU A 2 4.08 20.55 1.05
N TYR A 3 4.50 19.88 -0.02
CA TYR A 3 4.40 18.43 -0.12
C TYR A 3 5.50 17.78 0.72
N THR A 4 5.14 16.74 1.44
CA THR A 4 6.08 15.94 2.23
C THR A 4 7.06 15.26 1.28
N SER A 5 8.36 15.39 1.55
CA SER A 5 9.40 14.80 0.69
C SER A 5 9.34 13.27 0.72
N ALA A 6 9.87 12.61 -0.32
CA ALA A 6 9.99 11.16 -0.35
C ALA A 6 10.86 10.63 0.81
N ASP A 7 11.89 11.39 1.20
CA ASP A 7 12.83 11.03 2.28
C ASP A 7 12.12 10.82 3.62
N TYR A 8 11.12 11.65 3.94
CA TYR A 8 10.29 11.46 5.14
C TYR A 8 9.65 10.07 5.17
N TYR A 9 9.05 9.66 4.05
CA TYR A 9 8.42 8.35 3.94
C TYR A 9 9.46 7.22 4.02
N TYR A 10 10.60 7.37 3.35
CA TYR A 10 11.66 6.36 3.37
C TYR A 10 12.28 6.17 4.76
N ASP A 11 12.48 7.26 5.51
CA ASP A 11 13.00 7.18 6.88
C ASP A 11 12.03 6.46 7.81
N ASP A 12 10.74 6.73 7.70
CA ASP A 12 9.74 6.06 8.53
C ASP A 12 9.51 4.60 8.11
N ILE A 13 9.61 4.26 6.81
CA ILE A 13 9.65 2.87 6.34
C ILE A 13 10.86 2.13 6.95
N ARG A 14 12.05 2.75 6.88
CA ARG A 14 13.27 2.19 7.48
C ARG A 14 13.10 1.98 8.98
N ARG A 15 12.49 2.94 9.68
CA ARG A 15 12.18 2.84 11.11
C ARG A 15 11.23 1.68 11.40
N CYS A 16 10.22 1.47 10.58
CA CYS A 16 9.31 0.34 10.69
C CYS A 16 10.00 -1.01 10.49
N LEU A 17 11.11 -1.08 9.75
CA LEU A 17 11.91 -2.31 9.57
C LEU A 17 12.85 -2.60 10.74
N THR A 18 13.51 -1.57 11.26
CA THR A 18 14.68 -1.75 12.14
C THR A 18 14.40 -1.55 13.62
N THR A 19 13.31 -0.86 13.97
CA THR A 19 13.02 -0.56 15.38
C THR A 19 12.70 -1.83 16.17
N THR A 20 13.34 -1.96 17.33
CA THR A 20 13.03 -2.97 18.36
C THR A 20 12.21 -2.39 19.51
N GLN A 21 11.93 -1.08 19.49
CA GLN A 21 11.20 -0.39 20.56
C GLN A 21 9.69 -0.64 20.52
N TYR A 22 9.17 -1.15 19.40
CA TYR A 22 7.75 -1.34 19.16
C TYR A 22 7.46 -2.78 18.78
N ASP A 23 6.35 -3.30 19.28
CA ASP A 23 5.82 -4.60 18.84
C ASP A 23 5.43 -4.59 17.36
N ILE A 24 5.19 -5.78 16.81
CA ILE A 24 4.88 -5.93 15.40
C ILE A 24 3.59 -5.19 15.00
N ARG A 25 2.56 -5.20 15.84
CA ARG A 25 1.27 -4.55 15.57
C ARG A 25 1.44 -3.05 15.43
N ARG A 26 2.21 -2.43 16.31
CA ARG A 26 2.51 -1.00 16.29
C ARG A 26 3.32 -0.63 15.05
N ARG A 27 4.29 -1.45 14.65
CA ARG A 27 5.07 -1.26 13.41
C ARG A 27 4.18 -1.33 12.16
N CYS A 28 3.31 -2.33 12.07
CA CYS A 28 2.31 -2.42 10.99
C CYS A 28 1.35 -1.21 10.98
N GLY A 29 0.91 -0.75 12.15
CA GLY A 29 0.05 0.43 12.26
C GLY A 29 0.75 1.74 11.87
N MET A 30 2.06 1.87 12.15
CA MET A 30 2.87 2.96 11.63
C MET A 30 2.92 2.94 10.10
N ALA A 31 3.23 1.78 9.50
CA ALA A 31 3.23 1.61 8.05
C ALA A 31 1.89 1.97 7.41
N TYR A 32 0.77 1.56 8.03
CA TYR A 32 -0.56 1.86 7.49
C TYR A 32 -0.88 3.35 7.56
N ARG A 33 -0.47 4.05 8.62
CA ARG A 33 -0.61 5.51 8.71
C ARG A 33 0.16 6.22 7.61
N LEU A 34 1.40 5.81 7.32
CA LEU A 34 2.18 6.35 6.19
C LEU A 34 1.47 6.15 4.85
N PHE A 35 0.88 4.98 4.64
CA PHE A 35 0.10 4.71 3.43
C PHE A 35 -1.11 5.64 3.32
N VAL A 36 -1.89 5.80 4.38
CA VAL A 36 -3.05 6.71 4.38
C VAL A 36 -2.61 8.16 4.14
N GLU A 37 -1.53 8.59 4.78
CA GLU A 37 -0.94 9.93 4.59
C GLU A 37 -0.55 10.15 3.13
N LEU A 38 0.22 9.22 2.55
CA LEU A 38 0.63 9.28 1.14
C LEU A 38 -0.57 9.32 0.20
N MET A 39 -1.59 8.49 0.43
CA MET A 39 -2.81 8.49 -0.39
C MET A 39 -3.53 9.83 -0.28
N ASN A 40 -3.71 10.36 0.94
CA ASN A 40 -4.39 11.62 1.16
C ASN A 40 -3.65 12.78 0.49
N GLU A 41 -2.33 12.85 0.69
CA GLU A 41 -1.50 13.91 0.12
C GLU A 41 -1.52 13.87 -1.43
N THR A 42 -1.34 12.68 -2.01
CA THR A 42 -1.28 12.52 -3.48
C THR A 42 -2.64 12.72 -4.16
N THR A 43 -3.73 12.66 -3.40
CA THR A 43 -5.09 12.90 -3.91
C THR A 43 -5.71 14.20 -3.39
N ALA A 44 -4.94 15.05 -2.72
CA ALA A 44 -5.45 16.28 -2.10
C ALA A 44 -6.07 17.24 -3.13
N ASP A 45 -5.47 17.33 -4.32
CA ASP A 45 -5.90 18.23 -5.40
C ASP A 45 -6.72 17.51 -6.49
N ALA A 46 -7.13 16.27 -6.23
CA ALA A 46 -7.94 15.53 -7.19
C ALA A 46 -9.35 16.15 -7.32
N PRO A 47 -9.95 16.17 -8.52
CA PRO A 47 -11.27 16.77 -8.75
C PRO A 47 -12.44 15.90 -8.21
N ALA A 48 -12.16 14.91 -7.37
CA ALA A 48 -13.13 13.94 -6.88
C ALA A 48 -12.99 13.72 -5.37
N SER A 49 -14.12 13.48 -4.72
CA SER A 49 -14.17 13.07 -3.31
C SER A 49 -14.02 11.56 -3.20
N PHE A 50 -13.15 11.09 -2.30
CA PHE A 50 -12.89 9.66 -2.10
C PHE A 50 -13.40 9.15 -0.76
N SER A 51 -14.18 8.08 -0.80
CA SER A 51 -14.73 7.37 0.37
C SER A 51 -13.69 6.73 1.28
N GLY A 52 -12.44 6.56 0.85
CA GLY A 52 -11.38 5.98 1.67
C GLY A 52 -10.09 5.72 0.90
N ALA A 53 -9.18 4.97 1.52
CA ALA A 53 -7.86 4.68 0.93
C ALA A 53 -7.94 3.75 -0.29
N PHE A 54 -8.94 2.85 -0.35
CA PHE A 54 -9.15 1.99 -1.52
C PHE A 54 -9.51 2.79 -2.78
N SER A 55 -10.48 3.71 -2.69
CA SER A 55 -10.90 4.52 -3.84
C SER A 55 -9.80 5.47 -4.30
N ARG A 56 -8.98 5.99 -3.37
CA ARG A 56 -7.76 6.76 -3.69
C ARG A 56 -6.73 5.92 -4.43
N LEU A 57 -6.39 4.74 -3.91
CA LEU A 57 -5.43 3.83 -4.55
C LEU A 57 -5.88 3.44 -5.96
N HIS A 58 -7.16 3.10 -6.13
CA HIS A 58 -7.71 2.75 -7.42
C HIS A 58 -7.69 3.92 -8.42
N TYR A 59 -8.04 5.12 -7.96
CA TYR A 59 -7.92 6.34 -8.76
C TYR A 59 -6.48 6.60 -9.19
N LEU A 60 -5.54 6.54 -8.25
CA LEU A 60 -4.12 6.73 -8.54
C LEU A 60 -3.58 5.68 -9.51
N HIS A 61 -4.05 4.44 -9.42
CA HIS A 61 -3.69 3.38 -10.37
C HIS A 61 -4.12 3.75 -11.79
N ALA A 62 -5.38 4.17 -11.95
CA ALA A 62 -5.92 4.58 -13.24
C ALA A 62 -5.24 5.84 -13.82
N GLN A 63 -4.80 6.78 -12.98
CA GLN A 63 -4.23 8.06 -13.41
C GLN A 63 -2.72 8.05 -13.61
N ARG A 64 -1.99 7.32 -12.76
CA ARG A 64 -0.51 7.33 -12.70
C ARG A 64 0.11 6.08 -13.30
N GLY A 65 -0.68 5.04 -13.59
CA GLY A 65 -0.24 3.87 -14.35
C GLY A 65 0.88 3.07 -13.69
N PHE A 66 0.95 3.00 -12.35
CA PHE A 66 1.83 2.05 -11.71
C PHE A 66 1.36 0.61 -11.98
N SER A 67 2.29 -0.36 -11.99
CA SER A 67 2.00 -1.74 -12.40
C SER A 67 0.88 -2.40 -11.60
N ASP A 68 0.13 -3.30 -12.24
CA ASP A 68 -0.89 -4.15 -11.58
C ASP A 68 -0.31 -4.88 -10.36
N THR A 69 0.94 -5.37 -10.46
CA THR A 69 1.63 -6.02 -9.34
C THR A 69 1.75 -5.11 -8.11
N LEU A 70 2.12 -3.84 -8.32
CA LEU A 70 2.20 -2.86 -7.23
C LEU A 70 0.81 -2.50 -6.69
N TYR A 71 -0.17 -2.33 -7.57
CA TYR A 71 -1.56 -2.08 -7.17
C TYR A 71 -2.09 -3.19 -6.28
N HIS A 72 -1.92 -4.46 -6.68
CA HIS A 72 -2.35 -5.61 -5.91
C HIS A 72 -1.59 -5.74 -4.59
N ALA A 73 -0.27 -5.59 -4.59
CA ALA A 73 0.52 -5.65 -3.37
C ALA A 73 0.11 -4.58 -2.35
N ALA A 74 -0.12 -3.34 -2.80
CA ALA A 74 -0.60 -2.25 -1.95
C ALA A 74 -2.03 -2.48 -1.43
N ASN A 75 -2.91 -3.03 -2.27
CA ASN A 75 -4.27 -3.36 -1.84
C ASN A 75 -4.28 -4.52 -0.83
N ASP A 76 -3.44 -5.54 -1.03
CA ASP A 76 -3.28 -6.66 -0.10
C ASP A 76 -2.78 -6.19 1.26
N PHE A 77 -1.78 -5.31 1.28
CA PHE A 77 -1.33 -4.63 2.49
C PHE A 77 -2.50 -3.93 3.22
N ARG A 78 -3.27 -3.11 2.50
CA ARG A 78 -4.43 -2.39 3.04
C ARG A 78 -5.49 -3.35 3.60
N VAL A 79 -5.76 -4.46 2.91
CA VAL A 79 -6.74 -5.48 3.35
C VAL A 79 -6.23 -6.25 4.56
N ARG A 80 -4.96 -6.68 4.57
CA ARG A 80 -4.31 -7.32 5.72
C ARG A 80 -4.43 -6.45 6.96
N TRP A 81 -4.11 -5.17 6.85
CA TRP A 81 -4.21 -4.27 8.00
C TRP A 81 -5.64 -4.08 8.51
N ARG A 82 -6.63 -4.02 7.61
CA ARG A 82 -8.06 -3.96 8.02
C ARG A 82 -8.48 -5.19 8.83
N ARG A 83 -7.79 -6.32 8.66
CA ARG A 83 -8.03 -7.58 9.36
C ARG A 83 -6.91 -7.92 10.35
N ALA A 84 -6.14 -6.93 10.81
CA ALA A 84 -4.97 -7.20 11.66
C ALA A 84 -5.32 -7.86 13.00
N ASP A 85 -6.55 -7.66 13.49
CA ASP A 85 -7.04 -8.32 14.70
C ASP A 85 -7.29 -9.83 14.50
N GLU A 86 -7.45 -10.28 13.25
CA GLU A 86 -7.60 -11.69 12.88
C GLU A 86 -6.24 -12.37 12.60
N LEU A 87 -5.16 -11.59 12.49
CA LEU A 87 -3.82 -12.08 12.17
C LEU A 87 -2.99 -12.31 13.42
N THR A 88 -2.20 -13.37 13.41
CA THR A 88 -1.20 -13.66 14.44
C THR A 88 0.01 -12.73 14.30
N GLU A 89 0.76 -12.54 15.39
CA GLU A 89 2.01 -11.76 15.34
C GLU A 89 3.05 -12.37 14.40
N ALA A 90 3.07 -13.70 14.28
CA ALA A 90 3.95 -14.41 13.36
C ALA A 90 3.61 -14.07 11.89
N GLU A 91 2.34 -14.10 11.53
CA GLU A 91 1.89 -13.70 10.18
C GLU A 91 2.20 -12.24 9.89
N LEU A 92 1.96 -11.34 10.85
CA LEU A 92 2.31 -9.92 10.68
C LEU A 92 3.81 -9.73 10.50
N THR A 93 4.63 -10.48 11.24
CA THR A 93 6.10 -10.42 11.16
C THR A 93 6.60 -10.91 9.79
N ASP A 94 6.04 -12.01 9.28
CA ASP A 94 6.38 -12.57 7.98
C ASP A 94 6.00 -11.62 6.82
N ARG A 95 4.84 -10.96 6.92
CA ARG A 95 4.31 -10.13 5.83
C ARG A 95 4.83 -8.69 5.82
N LEU A 96 5.21 -8.14 6.98
CA LEU A 96 5.61 -6.73 7.10
C LEU A 96 6.71 -6.31 6.11
N PRO A 97 7.79 -7.09 5.87
CA PRO A 97 8.81 -6.69 4.89
C PRO A 97 8.27 -6.53 3.47
N GLY A 98 7.34 -7.40 3.05
CA GLY A 98 6.68 -7.32 1.75
C GLY A 98 5.73 -6.12 1.65
N ASP A 99 4.98 -5.86 2.71
CA ASP A 99 4.09 -4.69 2.80
C ASP A 99 4.89 -3.37 2.73
N LEU A 100 6.03 -3.30 3.43
CA LEU A 100 6.92 -2.14 3.39
C LEU A 100 7.61 -1.97 2.03
N ARG A 101 7.86 -3.07 1.30
CA ARG A 101 8.36 -2.99 -0.08
C ARG A 101 7.30 -2.37 -1.00
N ALA A 102 6.06 -2.83 -0.91
CA ALA A 102 4.95 -2.24 -1.67
C ALA A 102 4.76 -0.75 -1.36
N LEU A 103 4.89 -0.37 -0.08
CA LEU A 103 4.83 1.03 0.32
C LEU A 103 6.00 1.86 -0.24
N ALA A 104 7.23 1.34 -0.19
CA ALA A 104 8.40 2.04 -0.74
C ALA A 104 8.28 2.24 -2.26
N ASP A 105 7.81 1.21 -2.99
CA ASP A 105 7.59 1.28 -4.43
C ASP A 105 6.43 2.25 -4.77
N LEU A 106 5.38 2.32 -3.94
CA LEU A 106 4.33 3.33 -4.08
C LEU A 106 4.86 4.76 -3.87
N VAL A 107 5.64 4.99 -2.81
CA VAL A 107 6.28 6.29 -2.58
C VAL A 107 7.11 6.66 -3.80
N ALA A 108 7.89 5.72 -4.33
CA ALA A 108 8.73 5.98 -5.48
C ALA A 108 7.93 6.39 -6.72
N GLY A 109 6.85 5.66 -7.02
CA GLY A 109 5.96 5.97 -8.14
C GLY A 109 5.20 7.29 -7.96
N LEU A 110 4.69 7.58 -6.76
CA LEU A 110 3.84 8.76 -6.53
C LEU A 110 4.65 10.04 -6.32
N LYS A 111 5.83 9.94 -5.71
CA LYS A 111 6.74 11.07 -5.47
C LYS A 111 7.80 11.25 -6.55
N GLN A 112 7.88 10.32 -7.53
CA GLN A 112 8.87 10.34 -8.62
C GLN A 112 10.31 10.39 -8.08
N ALA A 113 10.57 9.69 -6.98
CA ALA A 113 11.86 9.60 -6.33
C ALA A 113 12.25 8.12 -6.22
N PRO A 114 13.49 7.72 -6.53
CA PRO A 114 13.89 6.31 -6.39
C PRO A 114 13.98 5.91 -4.92
N VAL A 115 13.70 4.63 -4.63
CA VAL A 115 13.97 4.06 -3.29
C VAL A 115 15.48 4.14 -3.02
N PRO A 116 15.92 4.73 -1.89
CA PRO A 116 17.33 4.82 -1.55
C PRO A 116 17.97 3.43 -1.46
N ALA A 117 19.20 3.28 -1.98
CA ALA A 117 19.88 1.99 -2.05
C ALA A 117 20.02 1.30 -0.68
N GLU A 118 20.28 2.08 0.38
CA GLU A 118 20.36 1.59 1.75
C GLU A 118 19.04 0.98 2.23
N LEU A 119 17.91 1.61 1.89
CA LEU A 119 16.59 1.09 2.22
C LEU A 119 16.25 -0.13 1.34
N ALA A 120 16.55 -0.06 0.05
CA ALA A 120 16.31 -1.17 -0.88
C ALA A 120 17.04 -2.45 -0.45
N ALA A 121 18.23 -2.33 0.17
CA ALA A 121 18.98 -3.46 0.70
C ALA A 121 18.31 -4.15 1.90
N LEU A 122 17.43 -3.46 2.63
CA LEU A 122 16.67 -4.01 3.76
C LEU A 122 15.33 -4.64 3.35
N LEU A 123 14.88 -4.37 2.13
CA LEU A 123 13.59 -4.81 1.62
C LEU A 123 13.72 -6.09 0.79
N PRO A 124 12.66 -6.91 0.71
CA PRO A 124 12.59 -7.99 -0.28
C PRO A 124 12.86 -7.47 -1.69
N ARG A 125 13.62 -8.23 -2.49
CA ARG A 125 14.04 -7.81 -3.85
C ARG A 125 12.88 -7.64 -4.82
N HIS A 126 11.86 -8.47 -4.68
CA HIS A 126 10.68 -8.46 -5.53
C HIS A 126 9.43 -8.42 -4.65
N LEU A 127 8.38 -7.76 -5.16
CA LEU A 127 7.04 -7.96 -4.65
C LEU A 127 6.68 -9.43 -4.91
N THR A 128 6.46 -10.20 -3.85
CA THR A 128 5.87 -11.52 -3.98
C THR A 128 4.47 -11.34 -4.54
N ALA A 129 4.26 -11.79 -5.77
CA ALA A 129 2.92 -12.02 -6.27
C ALA A 129 2.27 -13.03 -5.32
N VAL A 130 1.21 -12.61 -4.63
CA VAL A 130 0.35 -13.55 -3.93
C VAL A 130 -0.29 -14.39 -5.03
N GLU A 131 -0.09 -15.71 -5.00
CA GLU A 131 -0.87 -16.63 -5.83
C GLU A 131 -2.35 -16.25 -5.67
N SER A 132 -3.03 -16.04 -6.80
CA SER A 132 -4.41 -15.57 -6.80
C SER A 132 -5.23 -16.38 -5.80
N PRO A 133 -6.06 -15.75 -4.95
CA PRO A 133 -6.93 -16.50 -4.07
C PRO A 133 -7.76 -17.46 -4.91
N GLU A 134 -8.04 -18.65 -4.36
CA GLU A 134 -9.00 -19.59 -4.91
C GLU A 134 -10.23 -18.88 -5.49
N PRO A 135 -10.78 -19.37 -6.61
CA PRO A 135 -11.82 -18.69 -7.35
C PRO A 135 -12.92 -18.19 -6.42
N LEU A 136 -13.30 -16.92 -6.60
CA LEU A 136 -14.38 -16.25 -5.87
C LEU A 136 -15.55 -17.23 -5.71
N SER A 137 -15.89 -17.54 -4.46
CA SER A 137 -17.05 -18.37 -4.13
C SER A 137 -18.26 -17.90 -4.94
N GLU A 138 -19.07 -18.85 -5.42
CA GLU A 138 -20.25 -18.67 -6.29
C GLU A 138 -21.28 -17.63 -5.79
N LYS A 139 -21.07 -17.07 -4.59
CA LYS A 139 -21.89 -16.05 -3.95
C LYS A 139 -21.48 -14.60 -4.25
N CYS A 140 -20.43 -14.36 -5.02
CA CYS A 140 -20.06 -13.00 -5.44
C CYS A 140 -20.77 -12.59 -6.74
N LEU A 141 -21.63 -11.58 -6.68
CA LEU A 141 -22.22 -10.95 -7.86
C LEU A 141 -21.17 -10.11 -8.59
N ARG A 142 -20.82 -10.53 -9.81
CA ARG A 142 -20.05 -9.71 -10.76
C ARG A 142 -21.03 -8.81 -11.51
N VAL A 143 -21.06 -7.53 -11.16
CA VAL A 143 -21.83 -6.52 -11.91
C VAL A 143 -20.90 -5.90 -12.95
N VAL A 144 -21.20 -6.13 -14.24
CA VAL A 144 -20.61 -5.43 -15.37
C VAL A 144 -21.64 -4.40 -15.83
N VAL A 145 -21.30 -3.12 -15.79
CA VAL A 145 -22.16 -2.05 -16.28
C VAL A 145 -21.73 -1.73 -17.70
N ASP A 146 -22.41 -2.32 -18.68
CA ASP A 146 -22.27 -1.96 -20.08
C ASP A 146 -23.19 -0.77 -20.40
N ALA A 147 -22.57 0.40 -20.48
CA ALA A 147 -23.09 1.67 -20.98
C ALA A 147 -24.23 2.35 -20.18
N VAL A 148 -24.02 3.64 -19.92
CA VAL A 148 -25.08 4.59 -19.56
C VAL A 148 -25.78 4.98 -20.87
N LEU A 149 -27.02 4.54 -21.05
CA LEU A 149 -27.86 5.03 -22.14
C LEU A 149 -28.08 6.52 -21.95
N SER A 150 -27.65 7.31 -22.94
CA SER A 150 -27.90 8.74 -23.09
C SER A 150 -29.30 8.98 -23.66
#